data_AF-A0A0P9E8H2-F1
#
_entry.id   AF-A0A0P9E8H2-F1
#
_cell.length_a   1.000
_cell.length_b   1.000
_cell.length_c   1.000
_cell.angle_alpha   90.00
_cell.angle_beta   90.00
_cell.angle_gamma   90.00
#
_symmetry.space_group_name_H-M   'P 1'
#
loop_
_entity.id
_entity.type
_entity.pdbx_description
1 polymer ?
#
loop_
_entity_poly.entity_id
_entity_poly.type
_entity_poly.pdbx_seq_one_letter_code
_entity_poly.pdbx_strand_id
1 'polypeptide(L)' 'MIIVPGPASQKLGQRTAELLKARIVPIEFKRFPDGESYIRFHGSVENQDVVIVQTTSPPQNENLIQLFLMGIMRRI' A
#
# COMPACT_ATOMS: atom_id res chain seq x y z
N MET A 1 4.04 13.71 -5.57
CA MET A 1 3.25 12.46 -5.69
C MET A 1 4.11 11.25 -5.33
N ILE A 2 3.61 10.41 -4.43
CA ILE A 2 4.22 9.17 -3.96
C ILE A 2 3.32 8.01 -4.37
N ILE A 3 3.92 6.95 -4.90
CA ILE A 3 3.22 5.70 -5.20
C ILE A 3 3.54 4.70 -4.09
N VAL A 4 2.49 4.06 -3.58
CA VAL A 4 2.57 3.01 -2.56
C VAL A 4 2.02 1.72 -3.16
N PRO A 5 2.88 0.79 -3.59
CA PRO A 5 2.45 -0.52 -4.04
C PRO A 5 1.91 -1.32 -2.86
N GLY A 6 0.63 -1.68 -2.91
CA GLY A 6 -0.02 -2.52 -1.91
C GLY A 6 0.39 -4.00 -2.03
N PRO A 7 0.09 -4.84 -1.02
CA PRO A 7 0.50 -6.24 -1.01
C PRO A 7 0.06 -7.04 -2.25
N ALA A 8 -1.14 -6.77 -2.76
CA ALA A 8 -1.71 -7.45 -3.92
C ALA A 8 -1.30 -6.84 -5.26
N SER A 9 -0.46 -5.79 -5.27
CA SER A 9 -0.13 -5.04 -6.49
C SER A 9 1.29 -4.49 -6.52
N GLN A 10 2.25 -5.17 -5.88
CA GLN A 10 3.67 -4.80 -5.87
C GLN A 10 4.22 -4.49 -7.28
N LYS A 11 4.08 -5.43 -8.21
CA LYS A 11 4.59 -5.29 -9.58
C LYS A 11 3.89 -4.16 -10.35
N LEU A 12 2.57 -4.04 -10.20
CA LEU A 12 1.79 -2.99 -10.87
C LEU A 12 2.17 -1.61 -10.35
N GLY A 13 2.19 -1.43 -9.02
CA GLY A 13 2.57 -0.16 -8.39
C GLY A 13 3.99 0.26 -8.73
N GLN A 14 4.94 -0.68 -8.72
CA GLN A 14 6.32 -0.43 -9.15
C GLN A 14 6.38 0.08 -10.59
N ARG A 15 5.67 -0.58 -11.51
CA ARG A 15 5.67 -0.19 -12.93
C ARG A 15 4.96 1.15 -13.17
N THR A 16 3.87 1.41 -12.45
CA THR A 16 3.19 2.71 -12.46
C THR A 16 4.13 3.83 -12.00
N ALA A 17 4.87 3.62 -10.91
CA ALA A 17 5.82 4.60 -10.41
C ALA A 17 6.98 4.87 -11.38
N GLU A 18 7.51 3.82 -12.03
CA GLU A 18 8.55 3.94 -13.06
C GLU A 18 8.08 4.80 -14.24
N LEU A 19 6.88 4.54 -14.77
CA LEU A 19 6.31 5.30 -15.89
C LEU A 19 6.07 6.76 -15.53
N LEU A 20 5.62 7.02 -14.30
CA LEU A 20 5.35 8.37 -13.80
C LEU A 20 6.59 9.08 -13.25
N LYS A 21 7.75 8.41 -13.21
CA LYS A 21 8.96 8.86 -12.50
C LYS A 21 8.67 9.30 -11.06
N ALA A 22 7.74 8.61 -10.41
CA ALA A 22 7.28 8.93 -9.07
C ALA A 22 8.13 8.22 -8.01
N ARG A 23 8.27 8.85 -6.83
CA ARG A 23 8.90 8.22 -5.68
C ARG A 23 8.01 7.08 -5.17
N ILE A 24 8.64 5.96 -4.81
CA ILE A 24 8.00 4.85 -4.12
C ILE A 24 8.28 4.95 -2.62
N VAL A 25 7.27 4.69 -1.80
CA VAL A 25 7.46 4.37 -0.39
C VAL A 25 7.12 2.89 -0.18
N PRO A 26 8.10 2.06 0.19
CA PRO A 26 7.85 0.65 0.43
C PRO A 26 7.04 0.45 1.71
N ILE A 27 6.31 -0.64 1.76
CA ILE A 27 5.55 -1.07 2.93
C ILE A 27 6.00 -2.46 3.36
N GLU A 28 6.04 -2.68 4.66
CA GLU A 28 6.04 -4.01 5.26
C GLU A 28 4.59 -4.42 5.45
N PHE A 29 4.28 -5.67 5.12
CA PHE A 29 2.99 -6.28 5.40
C PHE A 29 3.18 -7.71 5.86
N LYS A 30 2.35 -8.13 6.81
CA LYS A 30 2.31 -9.52 7.29
C LYS A 30 0.89 -9.87 7.73
N ARG A 31 0.63 -11.17 7.74
CA ARG A 31 -0.58 -11.75 8.31
C ARG A 31 -0.21 -12.50 9.57
N PHE A 32 -0.88 -12.18 10.67
CA PHE A 32 -0.70 -12.88 11.93
C PHE A 32 -1.47 -14.22 11.91
N PRO A 33 -1.11 -15.19 12.77
CA PRO A 33 -1.78 -16.49 12.83
C PRO A 33 -3.27 -16.44 13.16
N ASP A 34 -3.73 -15.39 13.85
CA ASP A 34 -5.14 -15.11 14.14
C ASP A 34 -5.91 -14.52 12.96
N GLY A 35 -5.23 -14.23 11.85
CA GLY A 35 -5.80 -13.67 10.63
C GLY A 35 -5.73 -12.15 10.53
N GLU A 36 -5.20 -11.45 11.54
CA GLU A 36 -5.04 -10.00 11.49
C GLU A 36 -4.00 -9.56 10.45
N SER A 37 -4.25 -8.44 9.79
CA SER A 37 -3.34 -7.82 8.84
C SER A 37 -2.55 -6.70 9.51
N TYR A 38 -1.23 -6.73 9.34
CA TYR A 38 -0.34 -5.65 9.76
C TYR A 38 0.27 -4.99 8.52
N ILE A 39 0.33 -3.66 8.54
CA ILE A 39 0.98 -2.84 7.52
C ILE A 39 1.81 -1.75 8.20
N ARG A 40 3.03 -1.52 7.71
CA ARG A 40 3.91 -0.43 8.14
C ARG A 40 4.60 0.21 6.94
N PHE A 41 4.65 1.54 6.92
CA PHE A 41 5.35 2.28 5.88
C PHE A 41 6.82 2.45 6.25
N HIS A 42 7.71 2.29 5.26
CA HIS A 42 9.14 2.55 5.38
C HIS A 42 9.49 3.93 4.80
N GLY A 43 8.91 4.96 5.39
CA GLY A 43 9.12 6.36 5.01
C GLY A 43 7.91 7.21 5.33
N SER A 44 8.12 8.53 5.47
CA SER A 44 7.02 9.47 5.68
C SER A 44 6.28 9.75 4.37
N VAL A 45 4.95 9.83 4.48
CA VAL A 45 4.01 10.19 3.42
C VAL A 45 3.13 11.38 3.84
N GLU A 46 3.44 12.00 4.97
CA GLU A 46 2.72 13.16 5.52
C GLU A 46 2.80 14.35 4.59
N ASN A 47 1.69 15.08 4.46
CA ASN A 47 1.58 16.28 3.62
C ASN A 47 1.94 16.06 2.14
N GLN A 48 1.90 14.81 1.66
CA GLN A 48 2.21 14.44 0.28
C GLN A 48 0.97 13.90 -0.44
N ASP A 49 0.95 14.06 -1.77
CA ASP A 49 0.00 13.38 -2.63
C ASP A 49 0.36 11.90 -2.76
N VAL A 50 -0.34 11.04 -2.04
CA VAL A 50 -0.15 9.59 -2.04
C VAL A 50 -1.21 8.93 -2.92
N VAL A 51 -0.74 8.01 -3.77
CA VAL A 51 -1.57 7.10 -4.55
C VAL A 51 -1.22 5.67 -4.12
N ILE A 52 -2.20 4.95 -3.58
CA ILE A 52 -2.08 3.54 -3.21
C ILE A 52 -2.52 2.71 -4.42
N VAL A 53 -1.68 1.78 -4.85
CA VAL A 53 -1.99 0.86 -5.94
C VAL A 53 -2.22 -0.52 -5.34
N GLN A 54 -3.48 -0.95 -5.31
CA GLN A 54 -3.90 -2.20 -4.68
C GLN A 54 -5.14 -2.75 -5.39
N THR A 55 -5.02 -3.96 -5.95
CA THR A 55 -6.19 -4.71 -6.45
C THR A 55 -6.99 -5.29 -5.30
N THR A 56 -8.29 -5.47 -5.52
CA THR A 56 -9.21 -6.15 -4.60
C THR A 56 -9.68 -7.49 -5.15
N SER A 57 -8.89 -8.13 -6.02
CA SER A 57 -9.07 -9.53 -6.45
C SER A 57 -8.94 -10.52 -5.28
N PRO A 58 -9.33 -11.80 -5.42
CA PRO A 58 -9.16 -12.79 -4.35
C PRO A 58 -7.74 -12.82 -3.75
N PRO A 59 -7.59 -12.85 -2.41
CA PRO A 59 -8.64 -12.81 -1.38
C PRO A 59 -9.20 -11.39 -1.14
N GLN A 60 -10.46 -11.15 -1.54
CA GLN A 60 -11.04 -9.80 -1.63
C GLN A 60 -11.11 -9.07 -0.28
N ASN A 61 -11.59 -9.75 0.77
CA ASN A 61 -11.76 -9.14 2.09
C ASN A 61 -10.43 -8.70 2.68
N GLU A 62 -9.40 -9.54 2.57
CA GLU A 62 -8.06 -9.23 3.06
C GLU A 62 -7.46 -8.05 2.29
N ASN A 63 -7.58 -8.05 0.96
CA ASN A 63 -7.07 -6.95 0.13
C ASN A 63 -7.78 -5.62 0.41
N LEU A 64 -9.08 -5.64 0.70
CA LEU A 64 -9.85 -4.47 1.14
C LEU A 64 -9.42 -3.97 2.52
N ILE A 65 -9.26 -4.86 3.50
CA ILE A 65 -8.76 -4.48 4.83
C ILE A 65 -7.36 -3.86 4.73
N GLN A 66 -6.46 -4.48 3.98
CA GLN A 66 -5.12 -3.94 3.74
C GLN A 66 -5.16 -2.54 3.07
N LEU A 67 -6.06 -2.34 2.10
CA LEU A 67 -6.27 -1.03 1.47
C LEU A 67 -6.72 0.02 2.50
N PHE A 68 -7.70 -0.31 3.35
CA PHE A 68 -8.18 0.61 4.38
C PHE A 68 -7.12 0.94 5.43
N LEU A 69 -6.34 -0.06 5.87
CA LEU A 69 -5.21 0.15 6.79
C LEU A 69 -4.16 1.11 6.20
N MET A 70 -3.82 0.96 4.91
CA MET A 70 -2.94 1.92 4.22
C MET A 70 -3.56 3.31 4.09
N GLY A 71 -4.86 3.40 3.80
CA GLY A 71 -5.55 4.66 3.58
C GLY A 71 -5.68 5.53 4.83
N ILE A 72 -5.87 4.92 6.00
CA ILE A 72 -6.01 5.62 7.29
C ILE A 72 -4.68 6.22 7.76
N MET A 73 -3.55 5.64 7.35
CA MET A 73 -2.21 6.07 7.77
C MET A 73 -1.80 7.46 7.24
N ARG A 74 -2.60 8.09 6.37
CA ARG A 74 -2.37 9.46 5.87
C ARG A 74 -2.64 10.56 6.91
N ARG A 75 -3.16 10.20 8.10
CA ARG A 75 -3.65 11.13 9.13
C ARG A 75 -2.83 11.18 10.43
N ILE A 76 -1.73 10.42 10.52
CA ILE A 76 -0.82 10.41 11.66
C ILE A 76 0.51 10.96 11.18
#